data_AF-A0A7S2FX17-F1
#
_entry.id   AF-A0A7S2FX17-F1
#
_cell.length_a   1.000
_cell.length_b   1.000
_cell.length_c   1.000
_cell.angle_alpha   90.00
_cell.angle_beta   90.00
_cell.angle_gamma   90.00
#
_symmetry.space_group_name_H-M   'P 1'
#
loop_
_entity.id
_entity.type
_entity.pdbx_description
1 polymer ?
#
loop_
_entity_poly.entity_id
_entity_poly.type
_entity_poly.pdbx_seq_one_letter_code
_entity_poly.pdbx_strand_id
1 'polypeptide(L)'
;DGRPPWAAAGARPWQAERLQVYMHACGRLEAVRLEEATLACACSSARFAFDFPEGLDLHLERRGGEHLEDDEALRTAVMQSETLCVKLSETALRDFERKID
;
A
#
# COMPACT_ATOMS: atom_id res chain seq x y z
N ASP A 1 -3.38 33.48 18.80
CA ASP A 1 -3.92 32.18 18.36
C ASP A 1 -3.65 31.94 16.88
N GLY A 2 -2.48 31.39 16.56
CA GLY A 2 -2.01 31.15 15.19
C GLY A 2 -2.31 29.73 14.72
N ARG A 3 -3.59 29.33 14.72
CA ARG A 3 -3.96 28.03 14.14
C ARG A 3 -3.93 28.16 12.60
N PRO A 4 -3.17 27.32 11.88
CA PRO A 4 -3.18 27.37 10.43
C PRO A 4 -4.56 26.98 9.90
N PRO A 5 -4.99 27.52 8.74
CA PRO A 5 -6.34 27.41 8.22
C PRO A 5 -6.80 25.97 7.88
N TRP A 6 -5.90 24.98 7.96
CA TRP A 6 -6.23 23.55 7.85
C TRP A 6 -6.72 22.93 9.18
N ALA A 7 -6.62 23.64 10.30
CA ALA A 7 -7.06 23.16 11.61
C ALA A 7 -8.59 23.28 11.82
N ALA A 8 -9.33 23.75 10.81
CA ALA A 8 -10.78 23.87 10.83
C ALA A 8 -11.39 22.90 9.80
N ALA A 9 -12.27 22.01 10.29
CA ALA A 9 -12.99 20.95 9.58
C ALA A 9 -12.13 19.72 9.21
N GLY A 10 -12.52 18.56 9.73
CA GLY A 10 -11.85 17.26 9.64
C GLY A 10 -11.76 16.62 8.25
N ALA A 11 -11.61 17.41 7.21
CA ALA A 11 -11.24 16.96 5.88
C ALA A 11 -9.71 17.00 5.77
N ARG A 12 -9.08 15.85 5.98
CA ARG A 12 -7.62 15.75 5.81
C ARG A 12 -7.31 15.93 4.31
N PRO A 13 -6.25 16.64 3.89
CA PRO A 13 -6.02 17.01 2.48
C PRO A 13 -6.04 15.80 1.52
N TRP A 14 -5.67 14.62 2.01
CA TRP A 14 -5.71 13.36 1.27
C TRP A 14 -7.11 12.74 1.08
N GLN A 15 -8.18 13.28 1.69
CA GLN A 15 -9.55 12.78 1.53
C GLN A 15 -10.25 13.32 0.27
N ALA A 16 -9.73 14.39 -0.34
CA ALA A 16 -10.31 14.99 -1.55
C ALA A 16 -9.53 14.65 -2.84
N GLU A 17 -8.28 14.23 -2.71
CA GLU A 17 -7.42 13.88 -3.83
C GLU A 17 -7.42 12.37 -4.03
N ARG A 18 -7.51 11.93 -5.29
CA ARG A 18 -7.51 10.52 -5.69
C ARG A 18 -6.29 9.83 -5.06
N LEU A 19 -6.50 9.09 -3.98
CA LEU A 19 -5.47 8.32 -3.29
C LEU A 19 -4.94 7.28 -4.27
N GLN A 20 -3.79 7.55 -4.86
CA GLN A 20 -3.13 6.67 -5.82
C GLN A 20 -1.70 6.48 -5.38
N VAL A 21 -1.25 5.23 -5.40
CA VAL A 21 0.13 4.86 -5.09
C VAL A 21 0.67 3.97 -6.21
N TYR A 22 1.93 4.19 -6.57
CA TYR A 22 2.60 3.31 -7.51
C TYR A 22 3.09 2.09 -6.75
N MET A 23 2.71 0.92 -7.20
CA MET A 23 3.12 -0.35 -6.59
C MET A 23 3.88 -1.18 -7.59
N HIS A 24 4.96 -1.82 -7.14
CA HIS A 24 5.76 -2.73 -7.93
C HIS A 24 5.70 -4.13 -7.35
N ALA A 25 5.29 -5.11 -8.15
CA ALA A 25 5.25 -6.51 -7.76
C ALA A 25 5.54 -7.40 -8.96
N CYS A 26 6.32 -8.47 -8.78
CA CYS A 26 6.62 -9.47 -9.82
C CYS A 26 7.11 -8.86 -11.17
N GLY A 27 7.85 -7.75 -11.12
CA GLY A 27 8.36 -7.04 -12.31
C GLY A 27 7.35 -6.14 -13.02
N ARG A 28 6.14 -5.99 -12.46
CA ARG A 28 5.09 -5.07 -12.95
C ARG A 28 5.00 -3.85 -12.05
N LEU A 29 4.77 -2.68 -12.65
CA LEU A 29 4.51 -1.42 -11.95
C LEU A 29 3.08 -0.97 -12.28
N GLU A 30 2.23 -0.85 -11.28
CA GLU A 30 0.82 -0.48 -11.44
C GLU A 30 0.50 0.77 -10.61
N ALA A 31 -0.37 1.62 -11.15
CA ALA A 31 -0.94 2.74 -10.44
C ALA A 31 -2.19 2.28 -9.69
N VAL A 32 -2.05 1.95 -8.41
CA VAL A 32 -3.11 1.38 -7.59
C VAL A 32 -3.88 2.51 -6.91
N ARG A 33 -5.19 2.57 -7.16
CA ARG A 33 -6.08 3.47 -6.44
C ARG A 33 -6.50 2.85 -5.13
N LEU A 34 -6.45 3.66 -4.08
CA LEU A 34 -6.88 3.30 -2.74
C LEU A 34 -8.18 4.04 -2.43
N GLU A 35 -9.11 3.35 -1.79
CA GLU A 35 -10.29 3.98 -1.22
C GLU A 35 -9.92 4.72 0.08
N GLU A 36 -8.99 4.12 0.84
CA GLU A 36 -8.49 4.65 2.10
C GLU A 36 -6.97 4.49 2.17
N ALA A 37 -6.29 5.48 2.77
CA ALA A 37 -4.85 5.42 2.99
C ALA A 37 -4.54 4.60 4.26
N THR A 38 -4.82 3.30 4.18
CA THR A 38 -4.53 2.28 5.19
C THR A 38 -3.79 1.10 4.55
N LEU A 39 -2.93 0.43 5.32
CA LEU A 39 -2.17 -0.73 4.85
C LEU A 39 -3.09 -1.87 4.40
N ALA A 40 -4.21 -2.08 5.09
CA ALA A 40 -5.20 -3.08 4.72
C ALA A 40 -5.83 -2.79 3.35
N CYS A 41 -6.23 -1.53 3.09
CA CYS A 41 -6.78 -1.12 1.80
C CYS A 41 -5.70 -1.23 0.69
N ALA A 42 -4.47 -0.85 0.99
CA ALA A 42 -3.35 -0.96 0.06
C ALA A 42 -3.03 -2.41 -0.32
N CYS A 43 -2.95 -3.32 0.65
CA CYS A 43 -2.74 -4.75 0.38
C CYS A 43 -3.92 -5.38 -0.38
N SER A 44 -5.16 -5.02 -0.03
CA SER A 44 -6.36 -5.48 -0.75
C SER A 44 -6.34 -4.99 -2.20
N SER A 45 -6.10 -3.70 -2.42
CA SER A 45 -6.04 -3.10 -3.76
C SER A 45 -4.88 -3.66 -4.58
N ALA A 46 -3.71 -3.90 -3.96
CA ALA A 46 -2.59 -4.58 -4.58
C ALA A 46 -2.96 -6.01 -5.02
N ARG A 47 -3.66 -6.75 -4.15
CA ARG A 47 -4.12 -8.10 -4.46
C ARG A 47 -4.96 -8.14 -5.74
N PHE A 48 -5.92 -7.23 -5.89
CA PHE A 48 -6.72 -7.13 -7.10
C PHE A 48 -5.91 -6.65 -8.31
N ALA A 49 -5.01 -5.67 -8.14
CA ALA A 49 -4.23 -5.12 -9.25
C ALA A 49 -3.20 -6.09 -9.83
N PHE A 50 -2.66 -6.99 -9.01
CA PHE A 50 -1.62 -7.96 -9.38
C PHE A 50 -2.14 -9.41 -9.43
N ASP A 51 -3.44 -9.63 -9.29
CA ASP A 51 -4.08 -10.95 -9.28
C ASP A 51 -3.46 -11.93 -8.25
N PHE A 52 -3.13 -11.43 -7.05
CA PHE A 52 -2.62 -12.30 -5.99
C PHE A 52 -3.72 -13.22 -5.43
N PRO A 53 -3.42 -14.49 -5.14
CA PRO A 53 -4.38 -15.38 -4.49
C PRO A 53 -4.87 -14.84 -3.14
N GLU A 54 -6.14 -15.12 -2.85
CA GLU A 54 -6.70 -14.92 -1.53
C GLU A 54 -6.00 -15.85 -0.52
N GLY A 55 -5.63 -15.33 0.65
CA GLY A 55 -4.93 -16.08 1.69
C GLY A 55 -3.42 -15.93 1.75
N LEU A 56 -2.79 -15.20 0.82
CA LEU A 56 -1.37 -14.83 0.96
C LEU A 56 -1.21 -13.61 1.89
N ASP A 57 -0.27 -13.65 2.82
CA ASP A 57 0.11 -12.43 3.54
C ASP A 57 0.96 -11.54 2.61
N LEU A 58 0.47 -10.31 2.41
CA LEU A 58 1.11 -9.30 1.58
C LEU A 58 1.68 -8.21 2.50
N HIS A 59 2.91 -7.82 2.21
CA HIS A 59 3.60 -6.73 2.88
C HIS A 59 4.02 -5.67 1.87
N LEU A 60 3.96 -4.42 2.30
CA LEU A 60 4.44 -3.28 1.52
C LEU A 60 5.80 -2.85 2.03
N GLU A 61 6.69 -2.52 1.11
CA GLU A 61 8.02 -1.99 1.40
C GLU A 61 8.25 -0.72 0.59
N ARG A 62 9.09 0.18 1.12
CA ARG A 62 9.61 1.31 0.37
C ARG A 62 10.72 0.88 -0.58
N ARG A 63 11.03 1.76 -1.53
CA ARG A 63 12.18 1.63 -2.43
C ARG A 63 13.49 1.71 -1.62
N GLY A 64 13.97 0.56 -1.15
CA GLY A 64 15.09 0.45 -0.21
C GLY A 64 15.00 -0.80 0.67
N GLY A 65 13.84 -1.47 0.68
CA GLY A 65 13.61 -2.68 1.48
C GLY A 65 13.12 -2.40 2.91
N GLU A 66 12.80 -1.15 3.24
CA GLU A 66 12.16 -0.80 4.50
C GLU A 66 10.68 -1.18 4.45
N HIS A 67 10.24 -2.00 5.41
CA HIS A 67 8.84 -2.38 5.55
C HIS A 67 7.99 -1.19 6.01
N LEU A 68 6.78 -1.06 5.46
CA LEU A 68 5.81 -0.12 6.00
C LEU A 68 5.08 -0.74 7.19
N GLU A 69 5.38 -0.21 8.38
CA GLU A 69 4.87 -0.73 9.65
C GLU A 69 3.50 -0.16 10.03
N ASP A 70 3.13 1.00 9.49
CA ASP A 70 1.92 1.71 9.87
C ASP A 70 1.26 2.53 8.74
N ASP A 71 0.01 2.92 8.97
CA ASP A 71 -0.80 3.70 8.02
C ASP A 71 -0.27 5.12 7.79
N GLU A 72 0.46 5.71 8.75
CA GLU A 72 1.06 7.03 8.61
C GLU A 72 2.23 6.98 7.63
N ALA A 73 3.09 5.97 7.73
CA ALA A 73 4.15 5.71 6.77
C ALA A 73 3.59 5.53 5.35
N LEU A 74 2.45 4.85 5.20
CA LEU A 74 1.78 4.70 3.90
C LEU A 74 1.29 6.05 3.37
N ARG A 75 0.64 6.86 4.21
CA ARG A 75 0.17 8.19 3.83
C ARG A 75 1.32 9.08 3.38
N THR A 76 2.45 9.04 4.09
CA THR A 76 3.66 9.75 3.68
C THR A 76 4.15 9.30 2.31
N ALA A 77 4.21 7.99 2.06
CA ALA A 77 4.61 7.44 0.77
C ALA A 77 3.67 7.87 -0.37
N VAL A 78 2.35 7.85 -0.13
CA VAL A 78 1.33 8.34 -1.07
C VAL A 78 1.53 9.83 -1.38
N MET A 79 1.69 10.67 -0.34
CA MET A 79 1.89 12.11 -0.49
C MET A 79 3.17 12.45 -1.24
N GLN A 80 4.22 11.64 -1.07
CA GLN A 80 5.49 11.80 -1.76
C GLN A 80 5.51 11.14 -3.16
N SER A 81 4.40 10.51 -3.58
CA SER A 81 4.32 9.72 -4.81
C SER A 81 5.42 8.67 -4.93
N GLU A 82 5.80 8.07 -3.79
CA GLU A 82 6.79 7.01 -3.75
C GLU A 82 6.25 5.73 -4.41
N THR A 83 7.16 4.95 -4.98
CA THR A 83 6.84 3.60 -5.45
C THR A 83 7.04 2.62 -4.30
N LEU A 84 5.99 1.88 -3.97
CA LEU A 84 6.02 0.81 -2.98
C LEU A 84 6.26 -0.53 -3.66
N CYS A 85 7.05 -1.40 -3.05
CA CYS A 85 7.20 -2.78 -3.46
C CYS A 85 6.20 -3.65 -2.70
N VAL A 86 5.46 -4.50 -3.40
CA VAL A 86 4.61 -5.53 -2.78
C VAL A 86 5.43 -6.80 -2.68
N LYS A 87 5.59 -7.33 -1.46
CA LYS A 87 6.22 -8.61 -1.19
C LYS A 87 5.22 -9.59 -0.59
N LEU A 88 5.43 -10.86 -0.91
CA LEU A 88 4.78 -11.98 -0.23
C LEU A 88 5.56 -12.31 1.03
N SER A 89 4.88 -12.59 2.14
CA SER A 89 5.55 -13.12 3.33
C SER A 89 6.20 -14.47 3.02
N GLU A 90 7.36 -14.76 3.62
CA GLU A 90 8.07 -16.03 3.43
C GLU A 90 7.25 -17.27 3.81
N THR A 91 6.30 -17.11 4.75
CA THR A 91 5.31 -18.15 5.07
C THR A 91 4.32 -18.41 3.93
N ALA A 92 3.92 -17.38 3.19
CA ALA A 92 2.99 -17.49 2.08
C ALA A 92 3.63 -18.18 0.85
N LEU A 93 4.94 -18.02 0.66
CA LEU A 93 5.70 -18.73 -0.38
C LEU A 93 5.70 -20.25 -0.16
N ARG A 94 5.81 -20.71 1.10
CA ARG A 94 5.76 -22.15 1.43
C ARG A 94 4.41 -22.81 1.16
N ASP A 95 3.31 -22.08 1.35
CA ASP A 95 1.97 -22.57 0.99
C ASP A 95 1.76 -22.60 -0.52
N PHE A 96 2.42 -21.69 -1.26
CA PHE A 96 2.41 -21.69 -2.73
C PHE A 96 3.15 -22.90 -3.32
N GLU A 97 4.30 -23.28 -2.74
CA GLU A 97 5.05 -24.48 -3.17
C GLU A 97 4.28 -25.79 -2.91
N ARG A 98 3.48 -25.86 -1.84
CA ARG A 98 2.72 -27.07 -1.49
C ARG A 98 1.54 -27.38 -2.40
N LYS A 99 1.01 -26.40 -3.13
CA LYS A 99 -0.19 -26.58 -3.96
C LYS A 99 0.13 -26.97 -5.40
N ILE A 100 1.41 -27.07 -5.74
CA ILE A 100 1.91 -27.45 -7.07
C ILE A 100 2.34 -28.94 -7.11
N ASP A 101 2.29 -29.66 -5.98
CA ASP A 101 2.48 -31.12 -5.91
C ASP A 101 1.15 -31.87 -5.98
#